data_AF-A0A5B8KW18-F1
#
_entry.id   AF-A0A5B8KW18-F1
#
_cell.length_a   1.000
_cell.length_b   1.000
_cell.length_c   1.000
_cell.angle_alpha   90.00
_cell.angle_beta   90.00
_cell.angle_gamma   90.00
#
_symmetry.space_group_name_H-M   'P 1'
#
loop_
_entity.id
_entity.type
_entity.pdbx_description
1 polymer ?
#
loop_
_entity_poly.entity_id
_entity_poly.type
_entity_poly.pdbx_seq_one_letter_code
_entity_poly.pdbx_strand_id
1 'polypeptide(L)'
;MSALAPESSASEVIAHLKTLASADNREGMKRYGIKTDRALGISHGVQRDIAKKIKRNHVRAFELWASGITEAQFIAARSADPKLFTAADARRWASEFDSWDIVDGVADLFVDTEPWRELIAEFAEDEREFVRRTAFAMMAWAVVHRKKEPEETFLGFLPLIEKHATDPRNFVKKGVSWALRSIGKRSPALNEAALALAQRLADRDDRTARWIGKDAVKELTVEKTLARFERKKAAGAR
;
A
#
# COMPACT_ATOMS: atom_id res chain seq x y z
N MET A 1 15.97 -27.19 -12.63
CA MET A 1 14.61 -26.61 -12.68
C MET A 1 14.53 -25.73 -13.91
N SER A 2 13.46 -25.82 -14.70
CA SER A 2 13.29 -24.94 -15.87
C SER A 2 13.26 -23.47 -15.43
N ALA A 3 13.80 -22.59 -16.25
CA ALA A 3 13.80 -21.17 -15.96
C ALA A 3 12.36 -20.64 -15.99
N LEU A 4 11.91 -19.95 -14.93
CA LEU A 4 10.57 -19.34 -14.93
C LEU A 4 10.37 -18.44 -16.17
N ALA A 5 9.19 -18.52 -16.78
CA ALA A 5 8.85 -17.87 -18.03
C ALA A 5 7.34 -17.50 -18.04
N PRO A 6 6.84 -16.74 -19.03
CA PRO A 6 5.43 -16.34 -19.09
C PRO A 6 4.43 -17.49 -19.00
N GLU A 7 4.77 -18.65 -19.55
CA GLU A 7 4.01 -19.89 -19.59
C GLU A 7 4.10 -20.73 -18.30
N SER A 8 4.99 -20.38 -17.36
CA SER A 8 5.11 -21.12 -16.10
C SER A 8 3.79 -21.11 -15.33
N SER A 9 3.39 -22.29 -14.87
CA SER A 9 2.24 -22.52 -14.00
C SER A 9 2.44 -21.98 -12.59
N ALA A 10 1.35 -21.83 -11.82
CA ALA A 10 1.46 -21.45 -10.41
C ALA A 10 2.30 -22.46 -9.61
N SER A 11 2.14 -23.76 -9.86
CA SER A 11 2.90 -24.83 -9.22
C SER A 11 4.41 -24.73 -9.47
N GLU A 12 4.83 -24.40 -10.69
CA GLU A 12 6.25 -24.18 -11.01
C GLU A 12 6.81 -22.94 -10.32
N VAL A 13 6.04 -21.85 -10.27
CA VAL A 13 6.43 -20.63 -9.53
C VAL A 13 6.56 -20.93 -8.04
N ILE A 14 5.60 -21.65 -7.44
CA ILE A 14 5.65 -22.04 -6.02
C ILE A 14 6.83 -22.97 -5.74
N ALA A 15 7.09 -23.95 -6.62
CA ALA A 15 8.25 -24.82 -6.49
C ALA A 15 9.55 -24.01 -6.51
N HIS A 16 9.65 -23.03 -7.43
CA HIS A 16 10.79 -22.11 -7.47
C HIS A 16 10.92 -21.28 -6.19
N LEU A 17 9.83 -20.67 -5.69
CA LEU A 17 9.86 -19.90 -4.44
C LEU A 17 10.37 -20.73 -3.26
N LYS A 18 9.96 -21.99 -3.14
CA LYS A 18 10.45 -22.88 -2.08
C LYS A 18 11.97 -23.09 -2.12
N THR A 19 12.59 -23.06 -3.31
CA THR A 19 14.06 -23.14 -3.43
C THR A 19 14.79 -21.88 -2.97
N LEU A 20 14.08 -20.75 -2.87
CA LEU A 20 14.62 -19.45 -2.44
C LEU A 20 14.34 -19.15 -0.96
N ALA A 21 13.69 -20.06 -0.24
CA ALA A 21 13.29 -19.84 1.14
C ALA A 21 14.50 -19.60 2.05
N SER A 22 14.38 -18.64 2.97
CA SER A 22 15.40 -18.27 3.94
C SER A 22 14.80 -18.15 5.33
N ALA A 23 15.19 -19.09 6.21
CA ALA A 23 14.76 -19.08 7.60
C ALA A 23 15.25 -17.83 8.36
N ASP A 24 16.48 -17.39 8.08
CA ASP A 24 17.08 -16.20 8.71
C ASP A 24 16.34 -14.92 8.33
N ASN A 25 16.02 -14.73 7.05
CA ASN A 25 15.22 -13.60 6.60
C ASN A 25 13.82 -13.65 7.22
N ARG A 26 13.20 -14.84 7.25
CA ARG A 26 11.90 -15.03 7.87
C ARG A 26 11.92 -14.68 9.36
N GLU A 27 12.98 -15.03 10.09
CA GLU A 27 13.12 -14.60 11.49
C GLU A 27 13.30 -13.08 11.61
N GLY A 28 14.09 -12.48 10.73
CA GLY A 28 14.26 -11.02 10.66
C GLY A 28 12.96 -10.25 10.45
N MET A 29 12.00 -10.81 9.70
CA MET A 29 10.68 -10.20 9.44
C MET A 29 9.88 -9.94 10.73
N LYS A 30 10.01 -10.80 11.75
CA LYS A 30 9.30 -10.65 13.03
C LYS A 30 9.67 -9.36 13.76
N ARG A 31 10.91 -8.86 13.58
CA ARG A 31 11.38 -7.58 14.15
C ARG A 31 10.58 -6.38 13.66
N TYR A 32 9.94 -6.51 12.50
CA TYR A 32 9.07 -5.50 11.91
C TYR A 32 7.58 -5.77 12.18
N GLY A 33 7.25 -6.75 13.02
CA GLY A 33 5.87 -7.15 13.30
C GLY A 33 5.15 -7.77 12.09
N ILE A 34 5.90 -8.35 11.15
CA ILE A 34 5.33 -9.08 10.01
C ILE A 34 5.00 -10.51 10.47
N LYS A 35 3.81 -11.00 10.13
CA LYS A 35 3.41 -12.38 10.40
C LYS A 35 4.12 -13.35 9.44
N THR A 36 4.73 -14.40 9.98
CA THR A 36 5.67 -15.26 9.22
C THR A 36 5.21 -16.69 9.02
N ASP A 37 4.04 -17.07 9.54
CA ASP A 37 3.55 -18.46 9.51
C ASP A 37 3.48 -19.04 8.09
N ARG A 38 3.22 -18.16 7.10
CA ARG A 38 3.07 -18.48 5.69
C ARG A 38 4.20 -17.92 4.81
N ALA A 39 5.21 -17.29 5.42
CA ALA A 39 6.30 -16.61 4.72
C ALA A 39 7.48 -17.54 4.46
N LEU A 40 8.12 -17.35 3.31
CA LEU A 40 9.35 -18.04 2.91
C LEU A 40 10.62 -17.24 3.22
N GLY A 41 10.51 -15.95 3.54
CA GLY A 41 11.67 -15.08 3.81
C GLY A 41 12.34 -14.56 2.53
N ILE A 42 11.58 -14.40 1.45
CA ILE A 42 12.10 -13.91 0.16
C ILE A 42 11.91 -12.41 0.08
N SER A 43 12.94 -11.66 -0.33
CA SER A 43 12.83 -10.19 -0.41
C SER A 43 11.86 -9.73 -1.50
N HIS A 44 11.18 -8.59 -1.29
CA HIS A 44 10.31 -8.00 -2.31
C HIS A 44 11.03 -7.72 -3.63
N GLY A 45 12.35 -7.49 -3.62
CA GLY A 45 13.14 -7.32 -4.85
C GLY A 45 13.07 -8.56 -5.74
N VAL A 46 13.38 -9.73 -5.17
CA VAL A 46 13.30 -11.02 -5.87
C VAL A 46 11.87 -11.33 -6.30
N GLN A 47 10.88 -11.06 -5.44
CA GLN A 47 9.47 -11.26 -5.79
C GLN A 47 9.05 -10.42 -7.00
N ARG A 48 9.46 -9.14 -7.07
CA ARG A 48 9.19 -8.27 -8.22
C ARG A 48 9.87 -8.79 -9.49
N ASP A 49 11.08 -9.32 -9.39
CA ASP A 49 11.79 -9.84 -10.55
C ASP A 49 11.16 -11.13 -11.08
N ILE A 50 10.68 -12.01 -10.19
CA ILE A 50 9.86 -13.16 -10.57
C ILE A 50 8.58 -12.70 -11.29
N ALA A 51 7.83 -11.77 -10.70
CA ALA A 51 6.60 -11.24 -11.29
C ALA A 51 6.84 -10.63 -12.70
N LYS A 52 7.94 -9.89 -12.88
CA LYS A 52 8.34 -9.34 -14.19
C LYS A 52 8.68 -10.43 -15.21
N LYS A 53 9.26 -11.54 -14.77
CA LYS A 53 9.68 -12.65 -15.62
C LYS A 53 8.49 -13.47 -16.11
N ILE A 54 7.56 -13.79 -15.21
CA ILE A 54 6.36 -14.57 -15.54
C ILE A 54 5.25 -13.73 -16.19
N LYS A 55 5.35 -12.41 -16.18
CA LYS A 55 4.38 -11.46 -16.78
C LYS A 55 2.98 -11.59 -16.15
N ARG A 56 2.03 -10.84 -16.72
CA ARG A 56 0.63 -10.84 -16.33
C ARG A 56 -0.05 -12.14 -16.80
N ASN A 57 -0.75 -12.80 -15.88
CA ASN A 57 -1.65 -13.91 -16.15
C ASN A 57 -2.67 -13.98 -15.01
N HIS A 58 -3.92 -13.59 -15.29
CA HIS A 58 -4.95 -13.44 -14.25
C HIS A 58 -5.32 -14.78 -13.59
N VAL A 59 -5.43 -15.87 -14.36
CA VAL A 59 -5.74 -17.21 -13.82
C VAL A 59 -4.65 -17.66 -12.85
N ARG A 60 -3.38 -17.59 -13.28
CA ARG A 60 -2.24 -17.96 -12.43
C ARG A 60 -2.15 -17.08 -11.17
N ALA A 61 -2.47 -15.78 -11.28
CA ALA A 61 -2.45 -14.90 -10.12
C ALA A 61 -3.40 -15.41 -9.02
N PHE A 62 -4.59 -15.89 -9.37
CA PHE A 62 -5.54 -16.43 -8.39
C PHE A 62 -5.10 -17.78 -7.83
N GLU A 63 -4.46 -18.63 -8.63
CA GLU A 63 -3.85 -19.87 -8.15
C GLU A 63 -2.69 -19.60 -7.16
N LEU A 64 -1.84 -18.61 -7.47
CA LEU A 64 -0.77 -18.17 -6.57
C LEU A 64 -1.34 -17.60 -5.27
N TRP A 65 -2.42 -16.83 -5.36
CA TRP A 65 -3.10 -16.31 -4.18
C TRP A 65 -3.64 -17.43 -3.28
N ALA A 66 -4.33 -18.40 -3.88
CA ALA A 66 -4.94 -19.55 -3.21
C ALA A 66 -3.91 -20.47 -2.53
N SER A 67 -2.64 -20.42 -2.92
CA SER A 67 -1.57 -21.17 -2.24
C SER A 67 -1.38 -20.78 -0.77
N GLY A 68 -1.82 -19.57 -0.39
CA GLY A 68 -1.65 -19.03 0.94
C GLY A 68 -0.20 -18.68 1.29
N ILE A 69 0.78 -18.80 0.39
CA ILE A 69 2.17 -18.38 0.64
C ILE A 69 2.27 -16.87 0.48
N THR A 70 2.81 -16.16 1.48
CA THR A 70 2.86 -14.69 1.50
C THR A 70 3.52 -14.11 0.24
N GLU A 71 4.67 -14.65 -0.16
CA GLU A 71 5.39 -14.16 -1.34
C GLU A 71 4.72 -14.54 -2.65
N ALA A 72 3.98 -15.66 -2.69
CA ALA A 72 3.15 -16.01 -3.84
C ALA A 72 1.96 -15.05 -3.97
N GLN A 73 1.33 -14.64 -2.86
CA GLN A 73 0.25 -13.64 -2.83
C GLN A 73 0.74 -12.26 -3.28
N PHE A 74 1.95 -11.85 -2.92
CA PHE A 74 2.56 -10.63 -3.46
C PHE A 74 2.76 -10.73 -4.98
N ILE A 75 3.33 -11.83 -5.47
CA ILE A 75 3.53 -12.05 -6.92
C ILE A 75 2.18 -12.13 -7.65
N ALA A 76 1.15 -12.71 -7.03
CA ALA A 76 -0.21 -12.74 -7.54
C ALA A 76 -0.71 -11.31 -7.83
N ALA A 77 -0.64 -10.40 -6.85
CA ALA A 77 -1.09 -9.02 -7.03
C ALA A 77 -0.35 -8.28 -8.16
N ARG A 78 0.94 -8.57 -8.33
CA ARG A 78 1.77 -7.99 -9.41
C ARG A 78 1.51 -8.58 -10.79
N SER A 79 0.87 -9.76 -10.86
CA SER A 79 0.64 -10.54 -12.08
C SER A 79 -0.83 -10.64 -12.47
N ALA A 80 -1.75 -10.19 -11.62
CA ALA A 80 -3.16 -10.06 -11.93
C ALA A 80 -3.41 -9.04 -13.05
N ASP A 81 -4.47 -9.24 -13.82
CA ASP A 81 -4.99 -8.22 -14.73
C ASP A 81 -5.99 -7.31 -13.99
N PRO A 82 -5.68 -6.01 -13.79
CA PRO A 82 -6.60 -5.08 -13.12
C PRO A 82 -7.93 -4.92 -13.87
N LYS A 83 -7.97 -5.17 -15.19
CA LYS A 83 -9.22 -5.09 -15.97
C LYS A 83 -10.19 -6.23 -15.69
N LEU A 84 -9.67 -7.35 -15.19
CA LEU A 84 -10.45 -8.53 -14.81
C LEU A 84 -10.63 -8.63 -13.29
N PHE A 85 -9.92 -7.82 -12.51
CA PHE A 85 -9.95 -7.85 -11.05
C PHE A 85 -11.12 -7.03 -10.51
N THR A 86 -12.09 -7.70 -9.90
CA THR A 86 -13.35 -7.06 -9.49
C THR A 86 -13.28 -6.46 -8.09
N ALA A 87 -14.25 -5.61 -7.74
CA ALA A 87 -14.42 -5.15 -6.35
C ALA A 87 -14.67 -6.33 -5.39
N ALA A 88 -15.37 -7.37 -5.84
CA ALA A 88 -15.60 -8.56 -5.04
C ALA A 88 -14.29 -9.32 -4.75
N ASP A 89 -13.37 -9.38 -5.72
CA ASP A 89 -12.05 -9.95 -5.52
C ASP A 89 -11.22 -9.11 -4.54
N ALA A 90 -11.25 -7.79 -4.66
CA ALA A 90 -10.59 -6.88 -3.72
C ALA A 90 -11.09 -7.11 -2.28
N ARG A 91 -12.41 -7.19 -2.07
CA ARG A 91 -13.01 -7.49 -0.76
C ARG A 91 -12.60 -8.85 -0.23
N ARG A 92 -12.59 -9.88 -1.10
CA ARG A 92 -12.17 -11.24 -0.73
C ARG A 92 -10.71 -11.24 -0.28
N TRP A 93 -9.81 -10.71 -1.09
CA TRP A 93 -8.39 -10.64 -0.75
C TRP A 93 -8.13 -9.80 0.50
N ALA A 94 -8.83 -8.66 0.65
CA ALA A 94 -8.71 -7.82 1.84
C ALA A 94 -9.12 -8.54 3.12
N SER A 95 -10.16 -9.37 3.06
CA SER A 95 -10.64 -10.15 4.20
C SER A 95 -9.64 -11.21 4.70
N GLU A 96 -8.67 -11.58 3.87
CA GLU A 96 -7.64 -12.57 4.19
C GLU A 96 -6.34 -11.93 4.72
N PHE A 97 -6.23 -10.59 4.74
CA PHE A 97 -5.02 -9.92 5.20
C PHE A 97 -4.78 -10.12 6.71
N ASP A 98 -3.57 -10.55 7.05
CA ASP A 98 -3.15 -10.85 8.43
C ASP A 98 -1.82 -10.20 8.84
N SER A 99 -1.29 -9.31 7.99
CA SER A 99 -0.03 -8.59 8.21
C SER A 99 0.00 -7.30 7.40
N TRP A 100 0.72 -6.30 7.88
CA TRP A 100 0.86 -5.03 7.18
C TRP A 100 1.63 -5.15 5.85
N ASP A 101 2.55 -6.12 5.75
CA ASP A 101 3.38 -6.31 4.55
C ASP A 101 2.56 -6.75 3.33
N ILE A 102 1.62 -7.68 3.53
CA ILE A 102 0.74 -8.13 2.46
C ILE A 102 -0.26 -7.04 2.07
N VAL A 103 -0.78 -6.27 3.04
CA VAL A 103 -1.64 -5.12 2.77
C VAL A 103 -0.94 -4.13 1.84
N ASP A 104 0.26 -3.69 2.21
CA ASP A 104 0.99 -2.67 1.47
C ASP A 104 1.46 -3.17 0.10
N GLY A 105 1.77 -4.47 -0.02
CA GLY A 105 2.19 -5.10 -1.26
C GLY A 105 1.08 -5.41 -2.26
N VAL A 106 -0.19 -5.42 -1.82
CA VAL A 106 -1.36 -5.77 -2.65
C VAL A 106 -2.25 -4.56 -2.94
N ALA A 107 -2.27 -3.56 -2.05
CA ALA A 107 -3.14 -2.38 -2.18
C ALA A 107 -2.93 -1.59 -3.49
N ASP A 108 -1.75 -1.70 -4.12
CA ASP A 108 -1.46 -1.07 -5.41
C ASP A 108 -2.36 -1.58 -6.55
N LEU A 109 -2.64 -2.89 -6.57
CA LEU A 109 -3.57 -3.53 -7.52
C LEU A 109 -5.00 -3.01 -7.33
N PHE A 110 -5.45 -2.84 -6.08
CA PHE A 110 -6.81 -2.36 -5.80
C PHE A 110 -6.99 -0.94 -6.33
N VAL A 111 -5.95 -0.12 -6.21
CA VAL A 111 -5.93 1.24 -6.77
C VAL A 111 -6.06 1.23 -8.29
N ASP A 112 -5.59 0.20 -8.99
CA ASP A 112 -5.66 0.11 -10.46
C ASP A 112 -7.05 -0.29 -11.00
N THR A 113 -7.97 -0.71 -10.12
CA THR A 113 -9.37 -1.02 -10.47
C THR A 113 -10.22 0.26 -10.62
N GLU A 114 -11.37 0.16 -11.28
CA GLU A 114 -12.32 1.28 -11.44
C GLU A 114 -12.97 1.74 -10.10
N PRO A 115 -13.48 0.86 -9.22
CA PRO A 115 -14.16 1.24 -7.98
C PRO A 115 -13.20 1.57 -6.81
N TRP A 116 -11.94 1.91 -7.09
CA TRP A 116 -10.91 2.10 -6.06
C TRP A 116 -11.27 3.16 -5.00
N ARG A 117 -12.01 4.22 -5.37
CA ARG A 117 -12.49 5.25 -4.44
C ARG A 117 -13.54 4.71 -3.47
N GLU A 118 -14.48 3.91 -3.98
CA GLU A 118 -15.53 3.28 -3.19
C GLU A 118 -14.92 2.28 -2.21
N LEU A 119 -13.96 1.48 -2.68
CA LEU A 119 -13.20 0.54 -1.85
C LEU A 119 -12.44 1.24 -0.72
N ILE A 120 -11.85 2.42 -0.96
CA ILE A 120 -11.21 3.21 0.12
C ILE A 120 -12.22 3.59 1.20
N ALA A 121 -13.39 4.11 0.81
CA ALA A 121 -14.42 4.51 1.75
C ALA A 121 -14.94 3.31 2.54
N GLU A 122 -15.23 2.19 1.87
CA GLU A 122 -15.69 0.95 2.49
C GLU A 122 -14.67 0.40 3.49
N PHE A 123 -13.41 0.25 3.06
CA PHE A 123 -12.37 -0.34 3.89
C PHE A 123 -12.01 0.52 5.11
N ALA A 124 -12.11 1.85 5.03
CA ALA A 124 -11.83 2.72 6.16
C ALA A 124 -12.81 2.51 7.33
N GLU A 125 -14.09 2.25 7.01
CA GLU A 125 -15.13 1.98 8.01
C GLU A 125 -15.04 0.56 8.60
N ASP A 126 -14.31 -0.36 7.97
CA ASP A 126 -14.17 -1.72 8.48
C ASP A 126 -13.41 -1.75 9.81
N GLU A 127 -13.91 -2.52 10.78
CA GLU A 127 -13.29 -2.64 12.10
C GLU A 127 -12.10 -3.60 12.11
N ARG A 128 -11.88 -4.43 11.10
CA ARG A 128 -10.72 -5.32 11.02
C ARG A 128 -9.48 -4.51 10.71
N GLU A 129 -8.44 -4.69 11.53
CA GLU A 129 -7.22 -3.86 11.51
C GLU A 129 -6.58 -3.75 10.11
N PHE A 130 -6.40 -4.88 9.43
CA PHE A 130 -5.71 -4.91 8.15
C PHE A 130 -6.58 -4.45 6.99
N VAL A 131 -7.90 -4.68 7.04
CA VAL A 131 -8.85 -4.11 6.07
C VAL A 131 -8.84 -2.60 6.18
N ARG A 132 -8.93 -2.04 7.40
CA ARG A 132 -8.82 -0.60 7.63
C ARG A 132 -7.49 -0.05 7.14
N ARG A 133 -6.37 -0.72 7.42
CA ARG A 133 -5.06 -0.31 6.90
C ARG A 133 -5.07 -0.25 5.37
N THR A 134 -5.75 -1.17 4.68
CA THR A 134 -5.83 -1.19 3.22
C THR A 134 -6.34 0.13 2.66
N ALA A 135 -7.36 0.74 3.26
CA ALA A 135 -7.87 2.04 2.81
C ALA A 135 -6.76 3.11 2.75
N PHE A 136 -5.96 3.22 3.81
CA PHE A 136 -4.90 4.23 3.89
C PHE A 136 -3.68 3.88 3.03
N ALA A 137 -3.35 2.59 2.89
CA ALA A 137 -2.34 2.14 1.92
C ALA A 137 -2.78 2.45 0.48
N MET A 138 -4.05 2.24 0.15
CA MET A 138 -4.62 2.60 -1.16
C MET A 138 -4.55 4.11 -1.41
N MET A 139 -4.84 4.96 -0.42
CA MET A 139 -4.67 6.43 -0.58
C MET A 139 -3.21 6.78 -0.92
N ALA A 140 -2.23 6.17 -0.23
CA ALA A 140 -0.82 6.40 -0.50
C ALA A 140 -0.41 5.91 -1.91
N TRP A 141 -0.89 4.75 -2.35
CA TRP A 141 -0.63 4.23 -3.69
C TRP A 141 -1.34 5.04 -4.79
N ALA A 142 -2.56 5.52 -4.54
CA ALA A 142 -3.29 6.39 -5.46
C ALA A 142 -2.52 7.68 -5.76
N VAL A 143 -1.81 8.24 -4.77
CA VAL A 143 -0.93 9.39 -4.99
C VAL A 143 0.17 9.10 -6.03
N VAL A 144 0.70 7.88 -6.04
CA VAL A 144 1.80 7.46 -6.94
C VAL A 144 1.27 7.06 -8.33
N HIS A 145 0.18 6.30 -8.37
CA HIS A 145 -0.31 5.65 -9.60
C HIS A 145 -1.30 6.53 -10.37
N ARG A 146 -2.18 7.25 -9.68
CA ARG A 146 -3.24 8.07 -10.29
C ARG A 146 -2.73 9.48 -10.58
N LYS A 147 -1.72 9.59 -11.45
CA LYS A 147 -1.02 10.85 -11.78
C LYS A 147 -1.89 11.92 -12.45
N LYS A 148 -2.95 11.49 -13.16
CA LYS A 148 -3.91 12.37 -13.84
C LYS A 148 -5.16 12.66 -13.01
N GLU A 149 -5.27 12.06 -11.84
CA GLU A 149 -6.42 12.27 -10.96
C GLU A 149 -6.41 13.70 -10.40
N PRO A 150 -7.56 14.40 -10.39
CA PRO A 150 -7.67 15.75 -9.86
C PRO A 150 -7.23 15.84 -8.40
N GLU A 151 -6.75 17.01 -7.99
CA GLU A 151 -6.30 17.22 -6.62
C GLU A 151 -7.46 17.16 -5.62
N GLU A 152 -8.65 17.55 -6.06
CA GLU A 152 -9.92 17.51 -5.34
C GLU A 152 -10.23 16.12 -4.82
N THR A 153 -9.90 15.07 -5.57
CA THR A 153 -10.05 13.68 -5.14
C THR A 153 -9.21 13.38 -3.89
N PHE A 154 -7.96 13.87 -3.84
CA PHE A 154 -7.07 13.65 -2.69
C PHE A 154 -7.41 14.56 -1.51
N LEU A 155 -7.87 15.79 -1.77
CA LEU A 155 -8.44 16.66 -0.74
C LEU A 155 -9.63 15.99 -0.06
N GLY A 156 -10.48 15.31 -0.84
CA GLY A 156 -11.62 14.53 -0.35
C GLY A 156 -11.26 13.39 0.60
N PHE A 157 -10.00 12.92 0.64
CA PHE A 157 -9.54 11.90 1.59
C PHE A 157 -9.14 12.46 2.96
N LEU A 158 -8.85 13.76 3.08
CA LEU A 158 -8.40 14.36 4.34
C LEU A 158 -9.41 14.22 5.49
N PRO A 159 -10.74 14.41 5.28
CA PRO A 159 -11.73 14.17 6.33
C PRO A 159 -11.73 12.73 6.85
N LEU A 160 -11.53 11.74 5.96
CA LEU A 160 -11.48 10.33 6.33
C LEU A 160 -10.20 9.99 7.12
N ILE A 161 -9.06 10.61 6.75
CA ILE A 161 -7.82 10.55 7.52
C ILE A 161 -8.00 11.13 8.92
N GLU A 162 -8.63 12.31 9.03
CA GLU A 162 -8.90 12.96 10.32
C GLU A 162 -9.82 12.11 11.21
N LYS A 163 -10.89 11.54 10.63
CA LYS A 163 -11.82 10.65 11.32
C LYS A 163 -11.13 9.45 11.99
N HIS A 164 -10.17 8.83 11.31
CA HIS A 164 -9.48 7.64 11.80
C HIS A 164 -8.12 7.92 12.46
N ALA A 165 -7.76 9.20 12.66
CA ALA A 165 -6.50 9.58 13.29
C ALA A 165 -6.39 9.22 14.77
N THR A 166 -7.48 8.78 15.41
CA THR A 166 -7.50 8.35 16.82
C THR A 166 -7.41 6.83 16.99
N ASP A 167 -7.36 6.05 15.90
CA ASP A 167 -7.24 4.59 15.97
C ASP A 167 -5.88 4.16 16.56
N PRO A 168 -5.85 3.59 17.78
CA PRO A 168 -4.60 3.36 18.50
C PRO A 168 -3.79 2.17 17.95
N ARG A 169 -4.37 1.37 17.05
CA ARG A 169 -3.74 0.17 16.51
C ARG A 169 -2.55 0.58 15.65
N ASN A 170 -1.37 0.04 15.98
CA ASN A 170 -0.10 0.50 15.42
C ASN A 170 -0.08 0.45 13.89
N PHE A 171 -0.64 -0.60 13.27
CA PHE A 171 -0.65 -0.72 11.83
C PHE A 171 -1.69 0.18 11.16
N VAL A 172 -2.81 0.52 11.82
CA VAL A 172 -3.73 1.54 11.31
C VAL A 172 -3.09 2.92 11.42
N LYS A 173 -2.61 3.31 12.62
CA LYS A 173 -1.97 4.61 12.86
C LYS A 173 -0.86 4.92 11.86
N LYS A 174 0.01 3.93 11.58
CA LYS A 174 1.09 4.07 10.59
C LYS A 174 0.55 4.20 9.16
N GLY A 175 -0.52 3.50 8.82
CA GLY A 175 -1.23 3.66 7.55
C GLY A 175 -1.78 5.07 7.38
N VAL A 176 -2.49 5.58 8.38
CA VAL A 176 -3.07 6.95 8.39
C VAL A 176 -1.97 8.00 8.22
N SER A 177 -0.87 7.93 8.99
CA SER A 177 0.28 8.83 8.79
C SER A 177 0.85 8.72 7.38
N TRP A 178 1.01 7.51 6.86
CA TRP A 178 1.57 7.31 5.52
C TRP A 178 0.68 7.92 4.42
N ALA A 179 -0.65 7.77 4.51
CA ALA A 179 -1.60 8.41 3.61
C ALA A 179 -1.48 9.94 3.65
N LEU A 180 -1.53 10.53 4.85
CA LEU A 180 -1.44 11.99 5.05
C LEU A 180 -0.14 12.56 4.46
N ARG A 181 1.00 11.93 4.77
CA ARG A 181 2.30 12.35 4.24
C ARG A 181 2.40 12.18 2.73
N SER A 182 1.82 11.12 2.18
CA SER A 182 1.85 10.87 0.73
C SER A 182 1.05 11.95 0.00
N ILE A 183 -0.17 12.25 0.45
CA ILE A 183 -1.02 13.31 -0.10
C ILE A 183 -0.29 14.65 -0.04
N GLY A 184 0.21 15.04 1.13
CA GLY A 184 0.89 16.32 1.31
C GLY A 184 2.22 16.46 0.53
N LYS A 185 2.80 15.36 0.05
CA LYS A 185 3.98 15.41 -0.82
C LYS A 185 3.61 15.60 -2.29
N ARG A 186 2.36 15.37 -2.72
CA ARG A 186 1.99 15.29 -4.14
C ARG A 186 2.13 16.62 -4.89
N SER A 187 1.63 17.71 -4.31
CA SER A 187 1.63 19.06 -4.90
C SER A 187 1.59 20.15 -3.82
N PRO A 188 1.84 21.43 -4.16
CA PRO A 188 1.78 22.53 -3.20
C PRO A 188 0.41 22.70 -2.54
N ALA A 189 -0.69 22.66 -3.29
CA ALA A 189 -2.04 22.81 -2.74
C ALA A 189 -2.38 21.67 -1.77
N LEU A 190 -2.01 20.43 -2.12
CA LEU A 190 -2.18 19.27 -1.24
C LEU A 190 -1.24 19.33 -0.03
N ASN A 191 -0.05 19.91 -0.17
CA ASN A 191 0.88 20.13 0.94
C ASN A 191 0.28 21.06 1.98
N GLU A 192 -0.25 22.21 1.55
CA GLU A 192 -0.89 23.19 2.43
C GLU A 192 -2.05 22.56 3.21
N ALA A 193 -2.97 21.89 2.51
CA ALA A 193 -4.13 21.25 3.15
C ALA A 193 -3.73 20.12 4.11
N ALA A 194 -2.79 19.25 3.70
CA ALA A 194 -2.30 18.16 4.54
C ALA A 194 -1.50 18.66 5.76
N LEU A 195 -0.72 19.73 5.60
CA LEU A 195 0.05 20.34 6.68
C LEU A 195 -0.88 20.99 7.71
N ALA A 196 -1.92 21.70 7.25
CA ALA A 196 -2.94 22.28 8.14
C ALA A 196 -3.65 21.18 8.97
N LEU A 197 -4.02 20.06 8.35
CA LEU A 197 -4.55 18.91 9.10
C LEU A 197 -3.51 18.34 10.07
N ALA A 198 -2.27 18.14 9.62
CA ALA A 198 -1.20 17.61 10.46
C ALA A 198 -0.94 18.46 11.71
N GLN A 199 -0.99 19.79 11.58
CA GLN A 199 -0.86 20.73 12.70
C GLN A 199 -2.02 20.59 13.70
N ARG A 200 -3.28 20.57 13.22
CA ARG A 200 -4.45 20.33 14.09
C ARG A 200 -4.34 19.00 14.84
N LEU A 201 -3.90 17.94 14.16
CA LEU A 201 -3.69 16.63 14.77
C LEU A 201 -2.58 16.67 15.83
N ALA A 202 -1.49 17.40 15.58
CA ALA A 202 -0.35 17.55 16.49
C ALA A 202 -0.71 18.30 17.79
N ASP A 203 -1.78 19.09 17.78
CA ASP A 203 -2.28 19.83 18.95
C ASP A 203 -3.36 19.08 19.73
N ARG A 204 -3.81 17.91 19.25
CA ARG A 204 -4.84 17.12 19.94
C ARG A 204 -4.33 16.43 21.20
N ASP A 205 -5.23 16.28 22.16
CA ASP A 205 -4.97 15.53 23.39
C ASP A 205 -4.73 14.04 23.14
N ASP A 206 -5.43 13.47 22.17
CA ASP A 206 -5.28 12.06 21.80
C ASP A 206 -3.84 11.75 21.33
N ARG A 207 -3.22 10.74 21.95
CA ARG A 207 -1.81 10.40 21.71
C ARG A 207 -1.57 9.87 20.30
N THR A 208 -2.56 9.20 19.71
CA THR A 208 -2.47 8.65 18.36
C THR A 208 -2.50 9.77 17.34
N ALA A 209 -3.51 10.65 17.42
CA ALA A 209 -3.66 11.82 16.56
C ALA A 209 -2.42 12.72 16.66
N ARG A 210 -1.96 13.00 17.88
CA ARG A 210 -0.77 13.80 18.13
C ARG A 210 0.48 13.23 17.47
N TRP A 211 0.66 11.91 17.54
CA TRP A 211 1.79 11.24 16.89
C TRP A 211 1.71 11.34 15.37
N ILE A 212 0.53 11.10 14.78
CA ILE A 212 0.32 11.22 13.32
C ILE A 212 0.62 12.64 12.86
N GLY A 213 0.08 13.64 13.56
CA GLY A 213 0.27 15.05 13.26
C GLY A 213 1.75 15.44 13.29
N LYS A 214 2.47 15.11 14.38
CA LYS A 214 3.90 15.42 14.52
C LYS A 214 4.76 14.74 13.45
N ASP A 215 4.48 13.47 13.14
CA ASP A 215 5.19 12.73 12.10
C ASP A 215 4.96 13.35 10.71
N ALA A 216 3.72 13.74 10.41
CA ALA A 216 3.38 14.38 9.16
C ALA A 216 3.98 15.79 9.03
N VAL A 217 3.87 16.64 10.07
CA VAL A 217 4.49 17.99 10.08
C VAL A 217 5.97 17.88 9.77
N LYS A 218 6.70 17.02 10.50
CA LYS A 218 8.14 16.83 10.31
C LYS A 218 8.51 16.54 8.85
N GLU A 219 7.72 15.70 8.18
CA GLU A 219 8.01 15.22 6.81
C GLU A 219 7.54 16.17 5.71
N LEU A 220 6.48 16.94 5.98
CA LEU A 220 5.89 17.87 5.02
C LEU A 220 6.61 19.23 4.98
N THR A 221 7.36 19.58 6.02
CA THR A 221 8.14 20.83 6.10
C THR A 221 9.61 20.68 5.75
N VAL A 222 10.10 19.47 5.44
CA VAL A 222 11.52 19.27 5.07
C VAL A 222 11.85 20.04 3.80
N GLU A 223 12.98 20.75 3.80
CA GLU A 223 13.46 21.54 2.65
C GLU A 223 13.46 20.77 1.34
N LYS A 224 13.83 19.48 1.36
CA LYS A 224 13.82 18.61 0.17
C LYS A 224 12.44 18.53 -0.48
N THR A 225 11.38 18.47 0.33
CA THR A 225 9.99 18.42 -0.15
C THR A 225 9.62 19.76 -0.79
N LEU A 226 9.90 20.87 -0.11
CA LEU A 226 9.59 22.23 -0.60
C LEU A 226 10.39 22.58 -1.87
N ALA A 227 11.68 22.28 -1.90
CA ALA A 227 12.54 22.46 -3.07
C ALA A 227 12.09 21.61 -4.28
N ARG A 228 11.42 20.48 -4.07
CA ARG A 228 10.82 19.71 -5.17
C ARG A 228 9.66 20.46 -5.81
N PHE A 229 8.85 21.15 -5.02
CA PHE A 229 7.73 21.95 -5.54
C PHE A 229 8.23 23.14 -6.35
N GLU A 230 9.22 23.88 -5.86
CA GLU A 230 9.81 25.00 -6.59
C GLU A 230 10.37 24.58 -7.95
N ARG A 231 11.09 23.44 -8.01
CA ARG A 231 11.57 22.89 -9.29
C ARG A 231 10.44 22.53 -10.25
N LYS A 232 9.33 21.97 -9.75
CA LYS A 232 8.18 21.58 -10.58
C LYS A 232 7.45 22.82 -11.12
N LYS A 233 7.32 23.87 -10.30
CA LYS A 233 6.76 25.17 -10.68
C LYS A 233 7.61 25.84 -11.78
N ALA A 234 8.93 25.83 -11.64
CA ALA A 234 9.86 26.36 -12.63
C ALA A 234 9.84 25.57 -13.96
N ALA A 235 9.60 24.26 -13.93
CA ALA A 235 9.53 23.42 -15.12
C ALA A 235 8.20 23.51 -15.89
N GLY A 236 7.09 23.86 -15.21
CA GLY A 236 5.77 24.05 -15.84
C GLY A 236 5.49 25.46 -16.33
N ALA A 237 6.37 26.43 -16.02
CA ALA A 237 6.30 27.81 -16.49
C ALA A 237 7.10 28.07 -17.78
N ARG A 238 7.68 27.01 -18.37
CA ARG A 238 8.39 27.00 -19.66
C ARG A 238 7.56 26.21 -20.67
#